data_AF-A0A7V0N1C6-F1
#
_entry.id   AF-A0A7V0N1C6-F1
#
_cell.length_a   1.000
_cell.length_b   1.000
_cell.length_c   1.000
_cell.angle_alpha   90.00
_cell.angle_beta   90.00
_cell.angle_gamma   90.00
#
_symmetry.space_group_name_H-M   'P 1'
#
loop_
_entity.id
_entity.type
_entity.pdbx_description
1 polymer ?
#
loop_
_entity_poly.entity_id
_entity_poly.type
_entity_poly.pdbx_seq_one_letter_code
_entity_poly.pdbx_strand_id
1 'polypeptide(L)'
;VNDRFSHLLGDKVLKEVASLIKRNVRDTDIVVRFGGDEFLVLLLQVERKILDKIKERIKNEIKVWGKKTHLIDFPLTLAIGVSSWYPGEKRKVEEVLKEADFKMYEDKKAG
;
A
#
# COMPACT_ATOMS: atom_id res chain seq x y z
N VAL A 1 0.92 -15.42 0.83
CA VAL A 1 -0.31 -15.70 1.62
C VAL A 1 -1.23 -16.66 0.86
N ASN A 2 -1.57 -16.40 -0.40
CA ASN A 2 -2.48 -17.26 -1.19
C ASN A 2 -1.96 -18.68 -1.47
N ASP A 3 -0.64 -18.90 -1.56
CA ASP A 3 -0.11 -20.24 -1.85
C ASP A 3 0.01 -21.16 -0.62
N ARG A 4 -0.18 -20.62 0.59
CA ARG A 4 -0.01 -21.36 1.87
C ARG A 4 -1.24 -21.42 2.75
N PHE A 5 -2.29 -20.65 2.45
CA PHE A 5 -3.47 -20.55 3.30
C PHE A 5 -4.74 -20.67 2.48
N SER A 6 -5.82 -21.15 3.10
CA SER A 6 -7.13 -21.18 2.47
C SER A 6 -7.53 -19.77 2.01
N HIS A 7 -8.25 -19.69 0.88
CA HIS A 7 -8.75 -18.42 0.33
C HIS A 7 -9.46 -17.55 1.38
N LEU A 8 -10.15 -18.17 2.34
CA LEU A 8 -10.85 -17.49 3.43
C LEU A 8 -9.90 -16.70 4.35
N LEU A 9 -8.73 -17.26 4.66
CA LEU A 9 -7.73 -16.57 5.49
C LEU A 9 -7.03 -15.47 4.70
N GLY A 10 -6.71 -15.71 3.42
CA GLY A 10 -6.21 -14.69 2.52
C GLY A 10 -7.15 -13.49 2.43
N ASP A 11 -8.45 -13.73 2.22
CA ASP A 11 -9.48 -12.70 2.18
C ASP A 11 -9.59 -11.90 3.48
N LYS A 12 -9.46 -12.57 4.64
CA LYS A 12 -9.47 -11.91 5.94
C LYS A 12 -8.27 -10.96 6.08
N VAL A 13 -7.08 -11.42 5.69
CA VAL A 13 -5.87 -10.59 5.69
C VAL A 13 -6.03 -9.39 4.76
N LEU A 14 -6.51 -9.60 3.53
CA LEU A 14 -6.68 -8.52 2.56
C LEU A 14 -7.73 -7.48 3.00
N LYS A 15 -8.84 -7.92 3.60
CA LYS A 15 -9.85 -7.02 4.18
C LYS A 15 -9.25 -6.15 5.29
N GLU A 16 -8.43 -6.74 6.15
CA GLU A 16 -7.83 -6.01 7.25
C GLU A 16 -6.72 -5.06 6.79
N VAL A 17 -5.89 -5.47 5.83
CA VAL A 17 -4.93 -4.59 5.17
C VAL A 17 -5.65 -3.39 4.54
N ALA A 18 -6.75 -3.61 3.82
CA ALA A 18 -7.56 -2.53 3.25
C ALA A 18 -8.11 -1.58 4.33
N SER A 19 -8.62 -2.13 5.44
CA SER A 19 -9.10 -1.36 6.60
C SER A 19 -7.98 -0.51 7.22
N LEU A 20 -6.79 -1.09 7.41
CA LEU A 20 -5.62 -0.40 7.96
C LEU A 20 -5.14 0.71 7.02
N ILE A 21 -5.08 0.48 5.70
CA ILE A 21 -4.73 1.53 4.73
C ILE A 21 -5.75 2.68 4.82
N LYS A 22 -7.06 2.36 4.80
CA LYS A 22 -8.13 3.36 4.81
C LYS A 22 -8.12 4.22 6.07
N ARG A 23 -7.87 3.65 7.25
CA ARG A 23 -7.75 4.41 8.52
C ARG A 23 -6.55 5.34 8.58
N ASN A 24 -5.57 5.12 7.72
CA ASN A 24 -4.31 5.87 7.68
C ASN A 24 -4.24 6.89 6.55
N VAL A 25 -5.34 7.12 5.84
CA VAL A 25 -5.48 8.19 4.85
C VAL A 25 -6.71 9.03 5.18
N ARG A 26 -6.89 10.17 4.50
CA ARG A 26 -8.07 11.03 4.73
C ARG A 26 -9.26 10.50 3.93
N ASP A 27 -10.46 10.89 4.32
CA ASP A 27 -11.70 10.52 3.59
C ASP A 27 -11.73 11.04 2.14
N THR A 28 -10.95 12.09 1.85
CA THR A 28 -10.78 12.65 0.50
C THR A 28 -9.78 11.88 -0.35
N ASP A 29 -8.95 11.03 0.26
CA ASP A 29 -7.98 10.20 -0.45
C ASP A 29 -8.67 8.91 -0.94
N ILE A 30 -8.23 8.38 -2.08
CA ILE A 30 -8.87 7.22 -2.71
C ILE A 30 -8.01 5.97 -2.46
N VAL A 31 -8.63 4.90 -1.96
CA VAL A 31 -8.01 3.59 -1.79
C VAL A 31 -8.72 2.59 -2.69
N VAL A 32 -7.97 1.93 -3.58
CA VAL A 32 -8.48 0.95 -4.54
C VAL A 32 -7.70 -0.35 -4.39
N ARG A 33 -8.40 -1.49 -4.37
CA ARG A 33 -7.77 -2.79 -4.58
C ARG A 33 -7.60 -2.97 -6.08
N PHE A 34 -6.35 -2.91 -6.57
CA PHE A 34 -6.04 -2.90 -7.99
C PHE A 34 -6.16 -4.31 -8.60
N GLY A 35 -5.72 -5.33 -7.85
CA GLY A 35 -5.86 -6.74 -8.21
C GLY A 35 -5.15 -7.62 -7.19
N GLY A 36 -5.62 -8.84 -6.94
CA GLY A 36 -4.94 -9.76 -6.01
C GLY A 36 -4.69 -9.15 -4.63
N ASP A 37 -3.42 -8.97 -4.26
CA ASP A 37 -2.91 -8.31 -3.05
C ASP A 37 -2.37 -6.88 -3.28
N GLU A 38 -2.60 -6.31 -4.46
CA GLU A 38 -2.16 -4.97 -4.84
C GLU A 38 -3.19 -3.90 -4.49
N PHE A 39 -2.70 -2.80 -3.91
CA PHE A 39 -3.50 -1.65 -3.52
C PHE A 39 -2.92 -0.37 -4.13
N LEU A 40 -3.80 0.46 -4.68
CA LEU A 40 -3.49 1.81 -5.14
C LEU A 40 -4.07 2.83 -4.17
N VAL A 41 -3.24 3.78 -3.74
CA VAL A 41 -3.65 4.89 -2.88
C VAL A 41 -3.39 6.20 -3.60
N LEU A 42 -4.45 6.91 -3.97
CA LEU A 42 -4.37 8.25 -4.55
C LEU A 42 -4.51 9.29 -3.45
N LEU A 43 -3.42 10.02 -3.20
CA LEU A 43 -3.36 11.09 -2.23
C LEU A 43 -3.52 12.44 -2.92
N LEU A 44 -4.53 13.21 -2.54
CA LEU A 44 -4.79 14.53 -3.14
C LEU A 44 -4.07 15.64 -2.37
N GLN A 45 -3.37 16.53 -3.07
CA GLN A 45 -2.72 17.72 -2.47
C GLN A 45 -1.86 17.37 -1.24
N VAL A 46 -0.92 16.44 -1.40
CA VAL A 46 -0.04 15.98 -0.31
C VAL A 46 1.39 16.44 -0.56
N GLU A 47 1.97 17.09 0.44
CA GLU A 47 3.39 17.40 0.47
C GLU A 47 4.23 16.14 0.71
N ARG A 48 5.42 16.08 0.11
CA ARG A 48 6.33 14.92 0.21
C ARG A 48 6.62 14.50 1.66
N LYS A 49 6.79 15.46 2.58
CA LYS A 49 7.03 15.18 4.01
C LYS A 49 5.85 14.49 4.69
N ILE A 50 4.63 14.80 4.28
CA ILE A 50 3.41 14.17 4.80
C ILE A 50 3.26 12.78 4.18
N LEU A 51 3.54 12.64 2.88
CA LEU A 51 3.54 11.36 2.17
C LEU A 51 4.44 10.32 2.85
N ASP A 52 5.69 10.67 3.18
CA ASP A 52 6.61 9.74 3.85
C ASP A 52 6.08 9.30 5.22
N LYS A 53 5.47 10.23 5.98
CA LYS A 53 4.82 9.89 7.25
C LYS A 53 3.64 8.93 7.07
N ILE A 54 2.81 9.14 6.05
CA ILE A 54 1.67 8.26 5.73
C ILE A 54 2.19 6.86 5.40
N LYS A 55 3.21 6.76 4.53
CA LYS A 55 3.83 5.49 4.14
C LYS A 55 4.36 4.72 5.35
N GLU A 56 5.17 5.37 6.19
CA GLU A 56 5.75 4.74 7.38
C GLU A 56 4.67 4.33 8.39
N ARG A 57 3.63 5.15 8.56
CA ARG A 57 2.51 4.83 9.43
C ARG A 57 1.76 3.57 8.94
N ILE A 58 1.45 3.48 7.66
CA ILE A 58 0.78 2.31 7.06
C ILE A 58 1.65 1.05 7.23
N LYS A 59 2.96 1.13 6.91
CA LYS A 59 3.90 0.00 7.07
C LYS A 59 3.93 -0.48 8.52
N ASN A 60 4.01 0.43 9.48
CA ASN A 60 4.08 0.10 10.91
C ASN A 60 2.79 -0.52 11.43
N GLU A 61 1.62 0.03 11.10
CA GLU A 61 0.32 -0.50 11.52
C GLU A 61 0.10 -1.92 11.03
N ILE A 62 0.41 -2.20 9.76
CA ILE A 62 0.28 -3.56 9.19
C ILE A 62 1.26 -4.54 9.83
N LYS A 63 2.50 -4.12 10.06
CA LYS A 63 3.51 -4.94 10.75
C LYS A 63 3.08 -5.27 12.18
N VAL A 64 2.58 -4.29 12.92
CA VAL A 64 2.09 -4.46 14.30
C VAL A 64 0.87 -5.37 14.31
N TRP A 65 -0.09 -5.13 13.42
CA TRP A 65 -1.29 -5.96 13.31
C TRP A 65 -0.93 -7.41 13.00
N GLY A 66 -0.11 -7.66 11.98
CA GLY A 66 0.32 -9.00 11.57
C GLY A 66 1.02 -9.78 12.68
N LYS A 67 1.80 -9.10 13.53
CA LYS A 67 2.41 -9.71 14.73
C LYS A 67 1.40 -10.06 15.82
N LYS A 68 0.43 -9.19 16.08
CA LYS A 68 -0.55 -9.37 17.17
C LYS A 68 -1.59 -10.44 16.87
N THR A 69 -1.97 -10.57 15.61
CA THR A 69 -3.12 -11.36 15.23
C THR A 69 -2.84 -12.86 15.14
N HIS A 70 -1.56 -13.28 15.07
CA HIS A 70 -1.13 -14.67 14.88
C HIS A 70 -1.90 -15.43 13.78
N LEU A 71 -2.50 -14.70 12.82
CA LEU A 71 -3.26 -15.30 11.72
C LEU A 71 -2.34 -15.96 10.69
N ILE A 72 -1.07 -15.56 10.67
CA ILE A 72 -0.04 -16.06 9.76
C ILE A 72 1.27 -16.22 10.55
N ASP A 73 2.02 -17.27 10.25
CA ASP A 73 3.28 -17.61 10.95
C ASP A 73 4.50 -16.83 10.45
N PHE A 74 4.30 -15.86 9.56
CA PHE A 74 5.36 -15.03 9.01
C PHE A 74 5.05 -13.54 9.12
N PRO A 75 6.07 -12.66 9.19
CA PRO A 75 5.86 -11.23 9.22
C PRO A 75 5.12 -10.75 7.97
N LEU A 76 4.01 -10.04 8.16
CA LEU A 76 3.36 -9.31 7.08
C LEU A 76 4.15 -8.03 6.80
N THR A 77 4.60 -7.85 5.57
CA THR A 77 5.28 -6.64 5.09
C THR A 77 4.59 -6.12 3.83
N LEU A 78 4.77 -4.83 3.56
CA LEU A 78 4.33 -4.20 2.32
C LEU A 78 5.54 -3.65 1.58
N ALA A 79 5.55 -3.86 0.26
CA ALA A 79 6.34 -3.07 -0.65
C ALA A 79 5.51 -1.86 -1.08
N ILE A 80 6.08 -0.64 -1.04
CA ILE A 80 5.37 0.59 -1.40
C ILE A 80 6.24 1.43 -2.32
N GLY A 81 5.76 1.66 -3.53
CA GLY A 81 6.32 2.61 -4.47
C GLY A 81 5.48 3.87 -4.55
N VAL A 82 6.13 5.01 -4.77
CA VAL A 82 5.44 6.31 -4.84
C VAL A 82 5.90 7.14 -6.01
N SER A 83 4.94 7.70 -6.72
CA SER A 83 5.14 8.77 -7.67
C SER A 83 4.13 9.89 -7.41
N SER A 84 4.49 11.12 -7.80
CA SER A 84 3.68 12.32 -7.62
C SER A 84 3.43 12.95 -8.97
N TRP A 85 2.25 13.51 -9.19
CA TRP A 85 1.93 14.30 -10.39
C TRP A 85 1.59 15.73 -9.96
N TYR A 86 2.10 16.71 -10.70
CA TYR A 86 1.87 18.13 -10.40
C TYR A 86 1.12 18.82 -11.55
N PRO A 87 0.24 19.80 -11.25
CA PRO A 87 -0.42 20.60 -12.27
C PRO A 87 0.58 21.25 -13.23
N GLY A 88 0.33 21.13 -14.53
CA GLY A 88 1.21 21.66 -15.59
C GLY A 88 2.29 20.69 -16.08
N GLU A 89 2.44 19.52 -15.47
CA GLU A 89 3.31 18.48 -16.01
C GLU A 89 2.73 17.88 -17.30
N LYS A 90 3.60 17.64 -18.29
CA LYS A 90 3.21 17.02 -19.58
C LYS A 90 3.05 15.51 -19.50
N ARG A 91 3.51 14.89 -18.42
CA ARG A 91 3.47 13.45 -18.24
C ARG A 91 2.04 12.96 -18.07
N LYS A 92 1.75 11.83 -18.67
CA LYS A 92 0.45 11.16 -18.57
C LYS A 92 0.35 10.39 -17.26
N VAL A 93 -0.87 10.10 -16.85
CA VAL A 93 -1.16 9.34 -15.62
C VAL A 93 -0.51 7.95 -15.68
N GLU A 94 -0.46 7.32 -16.85
CA GLU A 94 0.15 6.01 -17.02
C GLU A 94 1.65 6.02 -16.71
N GLU A 95 2.34 7.13 -16.97
CA GLU A 95 3.77 7.28 -16.63
C GLU A 95 3.96 7.42 -15.11
N VAL A 96 3.03 8.10 -14.43
CA VAL A 96 3.01 8.21 -12.95
C VAL A 96 2.82 6.83 -12.32
N LEU A 97 1.86 6.06 -12.82
CA LEU A 97 1.57 4.72 -12.32
C LEU A 97 2.75 3.76 -12.57
N LYS A 98 3.34 3.79 -13.77
CA LYS A 98 4.54 2.98 -14.10
C LYS A 98 5.72 3.29 -13.19
N GLU A 99 5.96 4.56 -12.88
CA GLU A 99 7.04 4.96 -11.97
C GLU A 99 6.77 4.49 -10.53
N ALA A 100 5.52 4.60 -10.07
CA ALA A 100 5.13 4.10 -8.74
C ALA A 100 5.31 2.58 -8.66
N ASP A 101 4.88 1.83 -9.68
CA ASP A 101 5.06 0.39 -9.77
C ASP A 101 6.54 -0.02 -9.79
N PHE A 102 7.36 0.64 -10.61
CA PHE A 102 8.80 0.40 -10.66
C PHE A 102 9.46 0.57 -9.29
N LYS A 103 9.15 1.66 -8.58
CA LYS A 103 9.68 1.91 -7.22
C LYS A 103 9.16 0.91 -6.19
N MET A 104 7.93 0.42 -6.34
CA MET A 104 7.39 -0.62 -5.48
C MET A 104 8.18 -1.91 -5.67
N TYR A 105 8.51 -2.25 -6.93
CA TYR A 105 9.32 -3.40 -7.24
C TYR A 105 10.76 -3.28 -6.70
N GLU A 106 11.35 -2.07 -6.72
CA GLU A 106 12.63 -1.81 -6.05
C GLU A 106 12.54 -2.01 -4.52
N ASP A 107 11.51 -1.47 -3.87
CA ASP A 107 11.26 -1.66 -2.42
C ASP A 107 11.08 -3.15 -2.09
N LYS A 108 10.42 -3.92 -2.96
CA LYS A 108 10.25 -5.37 -2.83
C LYS A 108 11.56 -6.15 -2.94
N LYS A 109 12.53 -5.66 -3.73
CA LYS A 109 13.86 -6.28 -3.88
C LYS A 109 14.82 -5.91 -2.75
N ALA A 110 14.63 -4.76 -2.13
CA ALA A 110 15.48 -4.25 -1.06
C ALA A 110 15.15 -4.87 0.32
N GLY A 111 14.00 -5.54 0.44
CA GLY A 111 13.56 -6.27 1.64
C GLY A 111 13.66 -7.78 1.48
#